data_AF-A0A453A8K2-F1
#
_entry.id   AF-A0A453A8K2-F1
#
_cell.length_a   1.000
_cell.length_b   1.000
_cell.length_c   1.000
_cell.angle_alpha   90.00
_cell.angle_beta   90.00
_cell.angle_gamma   90.00
#
_symmetry.space_group_name_H-M   'P 1'
#
loop_
_entity.id
_entity.type
_entity.pdbx_description
1 polymer ?
#
loop_
_entity_poly.entity_id
_entity_poly.type
_entity_poly.pdbx_seq_one_letter_code
_entity_poly.pdbx_strand_id
1 'polypeptide(L)'
;MDRAPQTDMERRLMEQLREDKFAKKAPAQPERRGCYYTTIPASVKHRNISADELTLLNLDRTSLLETVLAKSYQGQEDLLLGELQFSFIAFMMGQSLEAFMQWKALVSLLLSCSEAPLHTRTQMFVK
;
A
#
# COMPACT_ATOMS: atom_id res chain seq x y z
N MET A 1 46.05 39.17 5.21
CA MET A 1 45.36 37.90 5.52
C MET A 1 45.48 37.03 4.30
N ASP A 2 46.51 36.19 4.27
CA ASP A 2 46.86 35.34 3.14
C ASP A 2 45.82 34.23 2.94
N ARG A 3 45.22 34.16 1.74
CA ARG A 3 44.45 32.99 1.32
C ARG A 3 45.43 31.87 1.01
N ALA A 4 45.34 30.78 1.77
CA ALA A 4 46.07 29.56 1.47
C ALA A 4 45.74 29.07 0.04
N PRO A 5 46.72 28.54 -0.70
CA PRO A 5 46.49 28.03 -2.04
C PRO A 5 45.56 26.81 -1.96
N GLN A 6 44.40 26.93 -2.60
CA GLN A 6 43.42 25.86 -2.67
C GLN A 6 43.98 24.70 -3.49
N THR A 7 43.89 23.48 -2.94
CA THR A 7 44.38 22.27 -3.60
C THR A 7 43.50 21.91 -4.80
N ASP A 8 44.05 21.21 -5.80
CA ASP A 8 43.27 20.81 -6.97
C ASP A 8 42.08 19.91 -6.62
N MET A 9 42.17 19.16 -5.52
CA MET A 9 41.07 18.36 -4.99
C MET A 9 39.90 19.24 -4.51
N GLU A 10 40.20 20.32 -3.79
CA GLU A 10 39.19 21.25 -3.30
C GLU A 10 38.51 22.03 -4.43
N ARG A 11 39.24 22.33 -5.52
CA ARG A 11 38.62 22.92 -6.73
C ARG A 11 37.63 21.96 -7.38
N ARG A 12 38.01 20.69 -7.57
CA ARG A 12 37.13 19.67 -8.18
C ARG A 12 35.88 19.44 -7.34
N LEU A 13 36.01 19.41 -6.01
CA LEU A 13 34.87 19.29 -5.11
C LEU A 13 33.92 20.49 -5.23
N MET A 14 34.44 21.71 -5.30
CA MET A 14 33.60 22.90 -5.52
C MET A 14 32.91 22.90 -6.88
N GLU A 15 33.56 22.37 -7.91
CA GLU A 15 33.00 22.26 -9.26
C GLU A 15 31.83 21.27 -9.28
N GLN A 16 32.00 20.08 -8.68
CA GLN A 16 30.92 19.09 -8.51
C GLN A 16 29.73 19.66 -7.72
N LEU A 17 30.00 20.35 -6.61
CA LEU A 17 28.96 20.99 -5.79
C LEU A 17 28.22 22.12 -6.53
N ARG A 18 28.84 22.73 -7.55
CA ARG A 18 28.22 23.77 -8.38
C ARG A 18 27.36 23.16 -9.48
N GLU A 19 27.79 22.04 -10.06
CA GLU A 19 27.04 21.28 -11.07
C GLU A 19 25.78 20.63 -10.47
N ASP A 20 25.89 20.06 -9.26
CA ASP A 20 24.75 19.48 -8.53
C ASP A 20 23.65 20.51 -8.21
N LYS A 21 24.04 21.78 -7.99
CA LYS A 21 23.10 22.88 -7.75
C LYS A 21 22.38 23.35 -9.01
N PHE A 22 22.88 23.00 -10.20
CA PHE A 22 22.35 23.45 -11.49
C PHE A 22 21.67 22.35 -12.32
N ALA A 23 21.70 21.10 -11.86
CA ALA A 23 20.84 20.05 -12.37
C ALA A 23 19.38 20.42 -12.07
N LYS A 24 18.75 21.12 -13.02
CA LYS A 24 17.32 21.42 -13.05
C LYS A 24 16.54 20.16 -12.68
N LYS A 25 15.99 20.13 -11.47
CA LYS A 25 14.90 19.23 -11.13
C LYS A 25 13.73 19.60 -12.03
N ALA A 26 13.58 18.89 -13.15
CA ALA A 26 12.25 18.65 -13.67
C ALA A 26 11.42 18.06 -12.51
N PRO A 27 10.12 18.41 -12.37
CA PRO A 27 9.28 17.74 -11.40
C PRO A 27 9.02 16.32 -11.92
N ALA A 28 10.02 15.44 -11.80
CA ALA A 28 9.76 14.03 -11.72
C ALA A 28 8.92 13.89 -10.45
N GLN A 29 7.62 13.64 -10.62
CA GLN A 29 6.82 13.09 -9.53
C GLN A 29 7.67 11.96 -8.94
N PRO A 30 7.92 11.93 -7.62
CA PRO A 30 8.71 10.88 -7.04
C PRO A 30 8.00 9.57 -7.37
N GLU A 31 8.49 8.84 -8.37
CA GLU A 31 7.98 7.51 -8.66
C GLU A 31 8.12 6.74 -7.35
N ARG A 32 6.97 6.29 -6.83
CA ARG A 32 6.92 5.58 -5.56
C ARG A 32 7.77 4.32 -5.74
N ARG A 33 8.98 4.34 -5.16
CA ARG A 33 9.84 3.15 -5.11
C ARG A 33 9.23 2.22 -4.06
N GLY A 34 8.42 1.27 -4.50
CA GLY A 34 7.71 0.35 -3.62
C GLY A 34 6.75 -0.58 -4.34
N CYS A 35 6.08 -1.41 -3.57
CA CYS A 35 5.01 -2.27 -4.08
C CYS A 35 3.70 -1.45 -4.15
N TYR A 36 2.93 -1.66 -5.21
CA TYR A 36 1.64 -1.00 -5.38
C TYR A 36 0.54 -1.88 -4.81
N TYR A 37 0.20 -1.66 -3.55
CA TYR A 37 -0.85 -2.40 -2.86
C TYR A 37 -2.21 -1.72 -3.01
N THR A 38 -3.27 -2.53 -2.97
CA THR A 38 -4.64 -2.06 -2.92
C THR A 38 -4.95 -1.45 -1.56
N THR A 39 -5.53 -0.25 -1.54
CA THR A 39 -5.96 0.38 -0.28
C THR A 39 -7.13 -0.39 0.33
N ILE A 40 -6.92 -0.97 1.51
CA ILE A 40 -7.97 -1.62 2.30
C ILE A 40 -8.50 -0.65 3.36
N PRO A 41 -9.76 -0.20 3.28
CA PRO A 41 -10.34 0.69 4.29
C PRO A 41 -10.42 -0.01 5.66
N ALA A 42 -9.91 0.63 6.71
CA ALA A 42 -9.94 0.07 8.06
C ALA A 42 -11.35 0.06 8.70
N SER A 43 -12.25 0.94 8.24
CA SER A 43 -13.63 1.03 8.73
C SER A 43 -14.54 1.62 7.66
N VAL A 44 -15.79 1.19 7.68
CA VAL A 44 -16.83 1.75 6.82
C VAL A 44 -17.42 2.95 7.53
N LYS A 45 -17.31 4.14 6.94
CA LYS A 45 -17.84 5.39 7.47
C LYS A 45 -18.84 5.99 6.48
N HIS A 46 -20.12 5.86 6.77
CA HIS A 46 -21.19 6.50 6.01
C HIS A 46 -21.86 7.57 6.87
N ARG A 47 -22.06 8.77 6.30
CA ARG A 47 -22.64 9.92 7.03
C ARG A 47 -24.17 9.91 7.08
N ASN A 48 -24.82 9.07 6.29
CA ASN A 48 -26.27 9.10 6.06
C ASN A 48 -26.98 7.79 6.47
N ILE A 49 -26.38 6.99 7.33
CA ILE A 49 -26.97 5.75 7.83
C ILE A 49 -27.15 5.82 9.34
N SER A 50 -28.11 5.05 9.87
CA SER A 50 -28.35 5.01 11.31
C SER A 50 -27.19 4.32 12.05
N ALA A 51 -27.08 4.57 13.35
CA ALA A 51 -25.95 4.08 14.15
C ALA A 51 -25.93 2.54 14.27
N ASP A 52 -27.11 1.92 14.31
CA ASP A 52 -27.31 0.47 14.29
C ASP A 52 -26.91 -0.13 12.95
N GLU A 53 -27.33 0.45 11.83
CA GLU A 53 -26.91 0.02 10.48
C GLU A 53 -25.40 0.16 10.28
N LEU A 54 -24.79 1.25 10.76
CA LEU A 54 -23.33 1.45 10.71
C LEU A 54 -22.60 0.38 11.52
N THR A 55 -23.15 0.01 12.68
CA THR A 55 -22.56 -1.03 13.53
C THR A 55 -22.66 -2.38 12.84
N LEU A 56 -23.82 -2.72 12.26
CA LEU A 56 -24.02 -3.96 11.51
C LEU A 56 -23.02 -4.07 10.34
N LEU A 57 -22.83 -2.99 9.58
CA LEU A 57 -21.88 -2.91 8.47
C LEU A 57 -20.41 -3.02 8.88
N ASN A 58 -20.07 -2.71 10.14
CA ASN A 58 -18.71 -2.86 10.65
C ASN A 58 -18.50 -4.18 11.41
N LEU A 59 -19.58 -4.86 11.82
CA LEU A 59 -19.54 -6.22 12.38
C LEU A 59 -19.26 -7.26 11.29
N ASP A 60 -19.94 -7.15 10.14
CA ASP A 60 -19.67 -7.98 8.97
C ASP A 60 -19.08 -7.14 7.83
N ARG A 61 -17.82 -7.41 7.50
CA ARG A 61 -17.10 -6.69 6.44
C ARG A 61 -17.30 -7.30 5.05
N THR A 62 -18.22 -8.24 4.87
CA THR A 62 -18.53 -8.83 3.56
C THR A 62 -18.86 -7.76 2.51
N SER A 63 -19.65 -6.74 2.85
CA SER A 63 -19.96 -5.62 1.93
C SER A 63 -18.73 -4.81 1.51
N LEU A 64 -17.77 -4.64 2.43
CA LEU A 64 -16.51 -3.97 2.15
C LEU A 64 -15.63 -4.83 1.23
N LEU A 65 -15.56 -6.15 1.47
CA LEU A 65 -14.85 -7.09 0.61
C LEU A 65 -15.37 -7.04 -0.83
N GLU A 66 -16.69 -7.09 -1.03
CA GLU A 66 -17.30 -6.99 -2.37
C GLU A 66 -16.99 -5.64 -3.03
N THR A 67 -16.99 -4.55 -2.26
CA THR A 67 -16.63 -3.22 -2.77
C THR A 67 -15.17 -3.17 -3.23
N VAL A 68 -14.25 -3.75 -2.46
CA VAL A 68 -12.81 -3.83 -2.82
C VAL A 68 -12.63 -4.68 -4.07
N LEU A 69 -13.27 -5.84 -4.15
CA LEU A 69 -13.19 -6.73 -5.31
C LEU A 69 -13.73 -6.05 -6.57
N ALA A 70 -14.88 -5.40 -6.49
CA ALA A 70 -15.46 -4.71 -7.64
C ALA A 70 -14.59 -3.54 -8.12
N LYS A 71 -14.02 -2.74 -7.21
CA LYS A 71 -13.26 -1.53 -7.56
C LYS A 71 -11.82 -1.79 -7.98
N SER A 72 -11.14 -2.72 -7.31
CA SER A 72 -9.68 -2.90 -7.45
C SER A 72 -9.31 -4.16 -8.22
N TYR A 73 -10.18 -5.17 -8.22
CA TYR A 73 -9.88 -6.49 -8.79
C TYR A 73 -10.86 -6.93 -9.88
N GLN A 74 -11.75 -6.04 -10.34
CA GLN A 74 -12.76 -6.34 -11.37
C GLN A 74 -13.61 -7.58 -11.04
N GLY A 75 -13.85 -7.82 -9.75
CA GLY A 75 -14.57 -8.99 -9.23
C GLY A 75 -13.77 -10.29 -9.16
N GLN A 76 -12.51 -10.31 -9.64
CA GLN A 76 -11.65 -11.49 -9.65
C GLN A 76 -10.99 -11.71 -8.28
N GLU A 77 -11.48 -12.70 -7.55
CA GLU A 77 -10.98 -13.06 -6.22
C GLU A 77 -9.53 -13.59 -6.21
N ASP A 78 -9.10 -14.24 -7.29
CA ASP A 78 -7.75 -14.81 -7.40
C ASP A 78 -6.68 -13.71 -7.38
N LEU A 79 -6.99 -12.52 -7.89
CA LEU A 79 -6.07 -11.39 -7.83
C LEU A 79 -5.89 -10.86 -6.40
N LEU A 80 -6.96 -10.85 -5.60
CA LEU A 80 -6.92 -10.49 -4.18
C LEU A 80 -6.10 -11.50 -3.38
N LEU A 81 -6.29 -12.80 -3.65
CA LEU A 81 -5.46 -13.87 -3.06
C LEU A 81 -4.00 -13.75 -3.50
N GLY A 82 -3.75 -13.38 -4.76
CA GLY A 82 -2.41 -13.08 -5.27
C GLY A 82 -1.75 -11.94 -4.51
N GLU A 83 -2.46 -10.84 -4.22
CA GLU A 83 -1.92 -9.73 -3.42
C GLU A 83 -1.64 -10.15 -1.97
N LEU A 84 -2.49 -11.00 -1.39
CA LEU A 84 -2.27 -11.57 -0.05
C LEU A 84 -1.00 -12.43 -0.01
N GLN A 85 -0.79 -13.31 -0.99
CA GLN A 85 0.40 -14.14 -1.09
C GLN A 85 1.66 -13.31 -1.36
N PHE A 86 1.56 -12.36 -2.30
CA PHE A 86 2.65 -11.47 -2.66
C PHE A 86 3.11 -10.61 -1.47
N SER A 87 2.17 -10.00 -0.74
CA SER A 87 2.49 -9.19 0.45
C SER A 87 3.16 -10.02 1.55
N PHE A 88 2.76 -11.29 1.73
CA PHE A 88 3.45 -12.19 2.65
C PHE A 88 4.90 -12.48 2.24
N ILE A 89 5.15 -12.79 0.95
CA ILE A 89 6.51 -13.05 0.45
C ILE A 89 7.37 -11.79 0.54
N ALA A 90 6.84 -10.63 0.13
CA ALA A 90 7.54 -9.35 0.20
C ALA A 90 7.86 -8.94 1.65
N PHE A 91 7.01 -9.31 2.61
CA PHE A 91 7.30 -9.15 4.03
C PHE A 91 8.43 -10.10 4.48
N MET A 92 8.29 -11.40 4.25
CA MET A 92 9.22 -12.41 4.78
C MET A 92 10.61 -12.33 4.13
N MET A 93 10.66 -12.20 2.81
CA MET A 93 11.92 -12.22 2.04
C MET A 93 12.49 -10.81 1.87
N GLY A 94 11.63 -9.81 1.69
CA GLY A 94 12.03 -8.42 1.46
C GLY A 94 12.13 -7.56 2.72
N GLN A 95 11.73 -8.09 3.89
CA GLN A 95 11.66 -7.36 5.15
C GLN A 95 10.88 -6.04 5.05
N SER A 96 9.90 -5.99 4.14
CA SER A 96 9.11 -4.78 3.88
C SER A 96 8.03 -4.60 4.94
N LEU A 97 8.13 -3.53 5.73
CA LEU A 97 7.10 -3.14 6.68
C LEU A 97 5.78 -2.78 5.97
N GLU A 98 5.86 -2.18 4.78
CA GLU A 98 4.68 -1.87 3.97
C GLU A 98 3.93 -3.16 3.58
N ALA A 99 4.67 -4.19 3.17
CA ALA A 99 4.12 -5.50 2.85
C ALA A 99 3.46 -6.18 4.07
N PHE A 100 4.09 -6.09 5.25
CA PHE A 100 3.49 -6.58 6.49
C PHE A 100 2.15 -5.92 6.80
N MET A 101 2.09 -4.59 6.67
CA MET A 101 0.85 -3.84 6.92
C MET A 101 -0.24 -4.24 5.92
N GLN A 102 0.12 -4.46 4.66
CA GLN A 102 -0.84 -4.92 3.66
C GLN A 102 -1.36 -6.32 3.95
N TRP A 103 -0.46 -7.27 4.21
CA TRP A 103 -0.83 -8.63 4.56
C TRP A 103 -1.77 -8.65 5.77
N LYS A 104 -1.44 -7.88 6.82
CA LYS A 104 -2.29 -7.76 8.02
C LYS A 104 -3.67 -7.17 7.69
N ALA A 105 -3.74 -6.17 6.82
CA ALA A 105 -5.00 -5.55 6.42
C ALA A 105 -5.90 -6.53 5.64
N LEU A 106 -5.32 -7.29 4.71
CA LEU A 106 -6.01 -8.31 3.93
C LEU A 106 -6.52 -9.46 4.83
N VAL A 107 -5.67 -9.99 5.72
CA VAL A 107 -6.07 -11.03 6.69
C VAL A 107 -7.20 -10.52 7.58
N SER A 108 -7.08 -9.29 8.10
CA SER A 108 -8.12 -8.70 8.95
C SER A 108 -9.44 -8.53 8.20
N LEU A 109 -9.41 -8.14 6.92
CA LEU A 109 -10.62 -8.03 6.10
C LEU A 109 -11.30 -9.40 5.93
N LEU A 110 -10.54 -10.41 5.49
CA LEU A 110 -11.07 -11.75 5.22
C LEU A 110 -11.65 -12.40 6.48
N LEU A 111 -10.95 -12.30 7.60
CA LEU A 111 -11.40 -12.88 8.88
C LEU A 111 -12.51 -12.06 9.57
N SER A 112 -12.83 -10.86 9.08
CA SER A 112 -13.97 -10.06 9.54
C SER A 112 -15.24 -10.27 8.70
N CYS A 113 -15.24 -11.20 7.74
CA CYS A 113 -16.41 -11.51 6.93
C CYS A 113 -17.15 -12.73 7.49
N SER A 114 -18.42 -12.58 7.84
CA SER A 114 -19.26 -13.72 8.27
C SER A 114 -20.02 -14.35 7.11
N GLU A 115 -20.55 -13.53 6.20
CA GLU A 115 -21.37 -14.02 5.08
C GLU A 115 -20.52 -14.48 3.89
N ALA A 116 -19.38 -13.84 3.62
CA ALA A 116 -18.56 -14.18 2.46
C ALA A 116 -18.09 -15.64 2.41
N PRO A 117 -17.58 -16.23 3.51
CA PRO A 117 -17.14 -17.63 3.48
C PRO A 117 -18.29 -18.63 3.33
N LEU A 118 -19.49 -18.29 3.83
CA LEU A 118 -20.62 -19.21 3.92
C LEU A 118 -21.57 -19.14 2.72
N HIS A 119 -21.69 -17.97 2.08
CA HIS A 119 -22.74 -17.75 1.09
C HIS A 119 -22.22 -17.18 -0.25
N THR A 120 -21.41 -16.11 -0.23
CA THR A 120 -21.09 -15.40 -1.49
C THR A 120 -19.83 -15.90 -2.18
N ARG A 121 -18.80 -16.29 -1.44
CA ARG A 121 -17.45 -16.58 -1.97
C ARG A 121 -16.77 -17.76 -1.29
N THR A 122 -17.51 -18.82 -0.98
CA THR A 122 -16.97 -20.01 -0.30
C THR A 122 -15.71 -20.57 -0.97
N GLN A 123 -15.64 -20.59 -2.30
CA GLN A 123 -14.48 -21.11 -3.05
C GLN A 123 -13.19 -20.32 -2.81
N MET A 124 -13.29 -19.01 -2.55
CA MET A 124 -12.13 -18.18 -2.23
C MET A 124 -11.50 -18.55 -0.89
N PHE A 125 -12.32 -18.94 0.10
CA PHE A 125 -11.89 -19.19 1.48
C PHE A 125 -11.39 -20.61 1.74
N VAL A 126 -11.56 -21.53 0.79
CA VAL A 126 -11.07 -22.92 0.88
C VAL A 126 -9.77 -23.16 0.11
N LYS A 127 -9.26 -22.16 -0.62
CA LYS A 127 -7.96 -22.20 -1.33
C LYS A 127 -6.80 -22.01 -0.35
#